data_AF-A0A6B9M405-F1
#
_entry.id   AF-A0A6B9M405-F1
#
_cell.length_a   1.000
_cell.length_b   1.000
_cell.length_c   1.000
_cell.angle_alpha   90.00
_cell.angle_beta   90.00
_cell.angle_gamma   90.00
#
_symmetry.space_group_name_H-M   'P 1'
#
loop_
_entity.id
_entity.type
_entity.pdbx_description
1 polymer ?
#
loop_
_entity_poly.entity_id
_entity_poly.type
_entity_poly.pdbx_seq_one_letter_code
_entity_poly.pdbx_strand_id
1 'polypeptide(L)' 'MPQLDTSTWFITIISSLITLFILFQLKISSQSFPLPPMLKTTATLKTKNPWESKWTKIYSPLSLPLQ' A
#
# COMPACT_ATOMS: atom_id res chain seq x y z
N MET A 1 17.53 -35.93 38.46
CA MET A 1 16.32 -35.10 38.28
C MET A 1 16.24 -34.76 36.80
N PRO A 2 15.21 -35.18 36.05
CA PRO A 2 15.22 -35.20 34.57
C PRO A 2 15.27 -33.82 33.90
N GLN A 3 15.18 -32.74 34.68
CA GLN A 3 15.34 -31.36 34.22
C GLN A 3 16.81 -30.90 34.19
N LEU A 4 17.72 -31.64 34.83
CA LEU A 4 19.15 -31.31 34.92
C LEU A 4 19.95 -31.74 33.68
N ASP A 5 19.32 -32.52 32.80
CA ASP A 5 19.89 -32.95 31.52
C ASP A 5 19.86 -31.78 30.52
N THR A 6 20.86 -30.91 30.60
CA THR A 6 20.98 -29.67 29.79
C THR A 6 21.30 -29.94 28.31
N SER A 7 21.71 -31.15 27.95
CA SER A 7 21.99 -31.54 26.56
C SER A 7 20.75 -31.47 25.67
N THR A 8 19.56 -31.72 26.23
CA THR A 8 18.29 -31.68 25.48
C THR A 8 17.74 -30.25 25.34
N TRP A 9 18.27 -29.29 26.10
CA TRP A 9 17.78 -27.91 26.09
C TRP A 9 18.02 -27.23 24.74
N PHE A 10 19.17 -27.48 24.11
CA PHE A 10 19.46 -26.91 22.80
C PHE A 10 18.43 -27.34 21.75
N ILE A 11 18.16 -28.64 21.67
CA ILE A 11 17.21 -29.20 20.70
C ILE A 11 15.78 -28.72 20.99
N THR A 12 15.39 -28.67 22.25
CA THR A 12 14.05 -28.20 22.66
C THR A 12 13.86 -26.71 22.39
N ILE A 13 14.87 -25.87 22.62
CA ILE A 13 14.84 -24.44 22.29
C ILE A 13 14.69 -24.26 20.77
N ILE A 14 15.50 -24.93 19.96
CA ILE A 14 15.41 -24.83 18.49
C ILE A 14 14.06 -25.37 17.97
N SER A 15 13.59 -26.51 18.50
CA SER A 15 12.30 -27.10 18.14
C SER A 15 11.12 -26.18 18.49
N SER A 16 11.15 -25.55 19.66
CA SER A 16 10.12 -24.61 20.08
C SER A 16 10.13 -23.31 19.24
N LEU A 17 11.31 -22.79 18.90
CA LEU A 17 11.45 -21.61 18.03
C LEU A 17 10.92 -21.86 16.61
N ILE A 18 11.25 -23.01 16.00
CA ILE A 18 10.74 -23.38 14.67
C ILE A 18 9.22 -23.49 14.69
N THR A 19 8.67 -24.16 15.70
CA THR A 19 7.22 -24.33 15.87
C THR A 19 6.53 -22.97 15.99
N LEU A 20 7.04 -22.09 16.86
CA LEU A 20 6.51 -20.75 17.05
C LEU A 20 6.60 -19.91 15.77
N PHE A 21 7.73 -19.99 15.06
CA PHE A 21 7.95 -19.29 13.80
C PHE A 21 6.91 -19.69 12.74
N ILE A 22 6.66 -20.98 12.54
CA ILE A 22 5.67 -21.46 11.56
C ILE A 22 4.26 -20.95 11.89
N LEU A 23 3.86 -20.98 13.17
CA LEU A 23 2.55 -20.48 13.61
C LEU A 23 2.39 -18.97 13.34
N PHE A 24 3.42 -18.18 13.65
CA PHE A 24 3.40 -16.74 13.37
C PHE A 24 3.40 -16.43 11.86
N GLN A 25 4.21 -17.14 11.07
CA GLN A 25 4.26 -16.97 9.62
C GLN A 25 2.90 -17.21 8.98
N LEU A 26 2.19 -18.26 9.39
CA LEU A 26 0.84 -18.55 8.88
C LEU A 26 -0.16 -17.42 9.19
N LYS A 27 -0.10 -16.86 10.39
CA LYS A 27 -0.97 -15.75 10.81
C LYS A 27 -0.66 -14.47 10.03
N ILE A 28 0.61 -14.12 9.87
CA ILE A 28 1.05 -12.93 9.13
C ILE A 28 0.70 -13.06 7.64
N SER A 29 0.91 -14.23 7.03
CA SER A 29 0.58 -14.48 5.63
C SER A 29 -0.92 -14.40 5.35
N SER A 30 -1.77 -14.76 6.32
CA SER A 30 -3.23 -14.69 6.18
C SER A 30 -3.78 -13.28 6.41
N GLN A 31 -2.98 -12.39 6.98
CA GLN A 31 -3.38 -11.02 7.26
C GLN A 31 -3.15 -10.17 6.01
N SER A 32 -4.23 -9.88 5.28
CA SER A 32 -4.21 -8.88 4.23
C SER A 32 -4.11 -7.50 4.86
N PHE A 33 -2.94 -6.89 4.80
CA PHE A 33 -2.78 -5.49 5.14
C PHE A 33 -3.49 -4.66 4.07
N PRO A 34 -4.42 -3.76 4.44
CA PRO A 34 -4.96 -2.83 3.47
C PRO A 34 -3.79 -2.08 2.85
N LEU A 35 -3.75 -2.03 1.52
CA LEU A 35 -2.78 -1.21 0.82
C LEU A 35 -2.89 0.20 1.44
N PRO A 36 -1.79 0.86 1.85
CA PRO A 36 -1.87 2.28 2.15
C PRO A 36 -2.59 2.92 0.98
N PRO A 37 -3.53 3.87 1.20
CA PRO A 37 -4.25 4.48 0.11
C PRO A 37 -3.18 5.04 -0.82
N MET A 38 -2.92 4.31 -1.90
CA MET A 38 -2.12 4.79 -3.00
C MET A 38 -2.85 6.07 -3.32
N LEU A 39 -2.16 7.21 -3.18
CA LEU A 39 -2.56 8.44 -3.83
C LEU A 39 -2.86 7.94 -5.22
N LYS A 40 -4.15 7.74 -5.50
CA LYS A 40 -4.60 7.47 -6.83
C LYS A 40 -3.94 8.65 -7.49
N THR A 41 -2.97 8.38 -8.35
CA THR A 41 -2.80 9.20 -9.50
C THR A 41 -4.22 9.12 -10.07
N THR A 42 -5.10 10.02 -9.63
CA THR A 42 -5.55 11.06 -10.49
C THR A 42 -4.39 11.26 -11.48
N ALA A 43 -4.34 10.39 -12.51
CA ALA A 43 -4.92 10.77 -13.77
C ALA A 43 -5.93 11.86 -13.43
N THR A 44 -5.38 13.05 -13.23
CA THR A 44 -5.84 14.29 -13.77
C THR A 44 -6.28 13.92 -15.19
N LEU A 45 -7.38 13.16 -15.29
CA LEU A 45 -8.51 13.46 -16.12
C LEU A 45 -8.47 14.96 -16.07
N LYS A 46 -8.02 15.48 -17.20
CA LYS A 46 -7.69 16.86 -17.47
C LYS A 46 -9.00 17.61 -17.29
N THR A 47 -9.50 17.64 -16.06
CA THR A 47 -10.67 18.34 -15.58
C THR A 47 -10.16 19.73 -15.72
N LYS A 48 -10.38 20.29 -16.92
CA LYS A 48 -9.98 21.66 -17.22
C LYS A 48 -10.56 22.44 -16.07
N ASN A 49 -9.67 22.94 -15.21
CA ASN A 49 -10.09 23.75 -14.10
C ASN A 49 -11.02 24.81 -14.69
N PRO A 50 -12.18 25.10 -14.08
CA PRO A 50 -13.09 26.10 -14.61
C PRO A 50 -12.36 27.42 -14.87
N TRP A 51 -11.28 27.68 -14.11
CA TRP A 51 -10.29 28.71 -14.33
C TRP A 51 -9.59 28.68 -15.69
N GLU A 52 -9.01 27.54 -16.10
CA GLU A 52 -8.38 27.34 -17.42
C GLU A 52 -9.39 27.55 -18.56
N SER A 53 -10.62 27.06 -18.39
CA SER A 53 -11.71 27.27 -19.35
C SER A 53 -12.08 28.75 -19.47
N LYS A 54 -12.11 29.48 -18.34
CA LYS A 54 -12.37 30.92 -18.30
C LYS A 54 -11.25 31.71 -19.00
N TRP A 55 -9.99 31.36 -18.79
CA TRP A 55 -8.86 31.98 -19.49
C TRP A 55 -8.84 31.69 -20.99
N THR A 56 -9.02 30.42 -21.38
CA THR A 56 -9.10 30.05 -22.80
C THR A 56 -10.25 30.79 -23.49
N LYS A 57 -11.37 30.99 -22.80
CA LYS A 57 -12.53 31.74 -23.31
C LYS A 57 -12.28 33.25 -23.43
N ILE A 58 -11.47 33.86 -22.54
CA ILE A 58 -11.15 35.30 -22.57
C ILE A 58 -10.08 35.61 -23.64
N TYR A 59 -9.08 34.74 -23.78
CA TYR A 59 -8.00 34.91 -24.75
C TYR A 59 -8.33 34.39 -26.15
N SER A 60 -9.42 33.62 -26.30
CA SER A 60 -9.89 33.24 -27.64
C SER A 60 -10.38 34.50 -28.34
N PRO A 61 -9.75 34.89 -29.47
CA PRO A 61 -10.22 36.04 -30.22
C PRO A 61 -11.67 35.77 -30.60
N LEU A 62 -12.56 36.68 -30.19
CA LEU A 62 -13.98 36.65 -30.52
C LEU A 62 -14.07 36.35 -32.01
N SER A 63 -14.45 35.11 -32.37
CA SER A 63 -14.63 34.70 -33.75
C SER A 63 -15.84 35.48 -34.25
N LEU A 64 -15.56 36.71 -34.68
CA LEU A 64 -16.48 37.58 -35.39
C LEU A 64 -17.00 36.76 -36.57
N PRO A 65 -18.32 36.64 -36.76
CA PRO A 65 -18.82 36.29 -38.07
C PRO A 65 -18.43 37.47 -38.96
N LEU A 66 -17.34 37.31 -39.72
CA LEU A 66 -17.10 38.22 -40.84
C LEU A 66 -18.18 37.87 -41.86
N GLN A 67 -19.04 38.85 -42.04
CA GLN A 67 -20.21 38.94 -42.91
C GLN A 67 -19.96 38.44 -44.33
#